data_AF-A0A109KLJ8-F1
#
_entry.id   AF-A0A109KLJ8-F1
#
_cell.length_a   1.000
_cell.length_b   1.000
_cell.length_c   1.000
_cell.angle_alpha   90.00
_cell.angle_beta   90.00
_cell.angle_gamma   90.00
#
_symmetry.space_group_name_H-M   'P 1'
#
loop_
_entity.id
_entity.type
_entity.pdbx_description
1 polymer ?
#
loop_
_entity_poly.entity_id
_entity_poly.type
_entity_poly.pdbx_seq_one_letter_code
_entity_poly.pdbx_strand_id
1 'polypeptide(L)'
;MDGQKIYNDLLANNTETLNILMTSGSVTYCRDDLLSIDCAVFEKIDDQKLRIRYRYDSTAFIPEWANAAFKYIQTHYSTNEHYITPVSLEPGDILVMDNLRVAQSETAEHSFIEYTCGIHAQSSQSLLNAHKQFDSALEAL
;
A
#
# COMPACT_ATOMS: atom_id res chain seq x y z
N MET A 1 -8.80 -8.42 0.83
CA MET A 1 -9.86 -7.38 0.83
C MET A 1 -10.15 -6.98 -0.61
N ASP A 2 -11.41 -6.99 -1.04
CA ASP A 2 -11.81 -6.60 -2.41
C ASP A 2 -12.02 -5.08 -2.49
N GLY A 3 -11.03 -4.37 -3.01
CA GLY A 3 -11.09 -2.91 -3.03
C GLY A 3 -12.10 -2.35 -4.04
N GLN A 4 -12.52 -3.11 -5.06
CA GLN A 4 -13.58 -2.65 -5.97
C GLN A 4 -14.92 -2.57 -5.24
N LYS A 5 -15.22 -3.52 -4.35
CA LYS A 5 -16.42 -3.47 -3.50
C LYS A 5 -16.38 -2.25 -2.59
N ILE A 6 -15.23 -1.97 -1.98
CA ILE A 6 -15.04 -0.80 -1.11
C ILE A 6 -15.25 0.50 -1.90
N TYR A 7 -14.64 0.60 -3.08
CA TYR A 7 -14.83 1.76 -3.96
C TYR A 7 -16.31 1.97 -4.29
N ASN A 8 -17.02 0.91 -4.67
CA ASN A 8 -18.45 1.00 -5.00
C ASN A 8 -19.31 1.41 -3.80
N ASP A 9 -19.00 0.89 -2.60
CA ASP A 9 -19.69 1.26 -1.37
C ASP A 9 -19.45 2.72 -1.01
N LEU A 10 -18.20 3.18 -1.04
CA LEU A 10 -17.86 4.59 -0.80
C LEU A 10 -18.49 5.52 -1.85
N LEU A 11 -18.54 5.09 -3.12
CA LEU A 11 -19.18 5.86 -4.18
C LEU A 11 -20.68 6.05 -3.94
N ALA A 12 -21.35 5.04 -3.38
CA ALA A 12 -22.78 5.10 -3.09
C ALA A 12 -23.09 5.85 -1.78
N ASN A 13 -22.24 5.67 -0.76
CA ASN A 13 -22.60 5.99 0.62
C ASN A 13 -21.72 7.07 1.28
N ASN A 14 -20.52 7.34 0.75
CA ASN A 14 -19.58 8.29 1.37
C ASN A 14 -18.62 8.90 0.34
N THR A 15 -19.19 9.68 -0.58
CA THR A 15 -18.45 10.29 -1.71
C THR A 15 -17.38 11.29 -1.26
N GLU A 16 -17.54 11.93 -0.10
CA GLU A 16 -16.54 12.85 0.44
C GLU A 16 -15.25 12.10 0.80
N THR A 17 -15.38 10.99 1.56
CA THR A 17 -14.26 10.11 1.88
C THR A 17 -13.63 9.54 0.62
N LEU A 18 -14.44 9.14 -0.36
CA LEU A 18 -13.95 8.66 -1.64
C LEU A 18 -13.10 9.70 -2.37
N ASN A 19 -13.59 10.94 -2.46
CA ASN A 19 -12.89 12.02 -3.16
C ASN A 19 -11.49 12.27 -2.57
N ILE A 20 -11.37 12.24 -1.23
CA ILE A 20 -10.07 12.35 -0.54
C ILE A 20 -9.17 11.18 -0.94
N LEU A 21 -9.68 9.96 -0.88
CA LEU A 21 -8.93 8.74 -1.22
C LEU A 21 -8.55 8.62 -2.71
N MET A 22 -9.27 9.32 -3.58
CA MET A 22 -8.97 9.43 -5.01
C MET A 22 -8.01 10.58 -5.34
N THR A 23 -7.73 11.47 -4.38
CA THR A 23 -6.84 12.60 -4.60
C THR A 23 -5.38 12.14 -4.51
N SER A 24 -4.59 12.44 -5.54
CA SER A 24 -3.14 12.21 -5.50
C SER A 24 -2.53 12.99 -4.35
N GLY A 25 -1.65 12.37 -3.58
CA GLY A 25 -1.18 12.95 -2.32
C GLY A 25 -1.81 12.32 -1.10
N SER A 26 -2.94 11.59 -1.23
CA SER A 26 -3.63 11.03 -0.06
C SER A 26 -2.86 9.93 0.63
N VAL A 27 -1.89 9.30 -0.05
CA VAL A 27 -0.92 8.40 0.55
C VAL A 27 0.40 8.42 -0.22
N THR A 28 1.50 8.40 0.53
CA THR A 28 2.84 8.23 0.00
C THR A 28 3.43 6.93 0.55
N TYR A 29 4.06 6.14 -0.31
CA TYR A 29 4.79 4.95 0.13
C TYR A 29 6.30 5.21 0.11
N CYS A 30 6.96 4.84 1.20
CA CYS A 30 8.39 4.94 1.39
C CYS A 30 9.06 3.59 1.11
N ARG A 31 10.28 3.63 0.58
CA ARG A 31 11.13 2.44 0.45
C ARG A 31 12.53 2.84 0.87
N ASP A 32 13.15 2.04 1.73
CA ASP A 32 14.53 2.27 2.20
C ASP A 32 14.72 3.70 2.78
N ASP A 33 13.75 4.15 3.59
CA ASP A 33 13.69 5.48 4.22
C ASP A 33 13.64 6.69 3.26
N LEU A 34 13.42 6.44 1.96
CA LEU A 34 13.18 7.46 0.94
C LEU A 34 11.71 7.50 0.53
N LEU A 35 11.16 8.71 0.35
CA LEU A 35 9.84 8.90 -0.28
C LEU A 35 9.91 8.33 -1.70
N SER A 36 9.14 7.28 -1.97
CA SER A 36 9.24 6.55 -3.24
C SER A 36 8.13 6.96 -4.20
N ILE A 37 6.87 6.98 -3.74
CA ILE A 37 5.72 7.20 -4.61
C ILE A 37 4.62 7.96 -3.87
N ASP A 38 4.33 9.17 -4.34
CA ASP A 38 3.13 9.91 -3.96
C ASP A 38 1.94 9.51 -4.84
N CYS A 39 0.80 9.16 -4.24
CA CYS A 39 -0.32 8.61 -5.00
C CYS A 39 -1.69 8.75 -4.32
N ALA A 40 -2.73 8.30 -5.04
CA ALA A 40 -4.07 8.09 -4.51
C ALA A 40 -4.26 6.63 -4.05
N VAL A 41 -5.15 6.42 -3.08
CA VAL A 41 -5.59 5.06 -2.68
C VAL A 41 -6.40 4.41 -3.79
N PHE A 42 -7.31 5.17 -4.40
CA PHE A 42 -8.11 4.74 -5.54
C PHE A 42 -7.76 5.56 -6.77
N GLU A 43 -7.20 4.92 -7.79
CA GLU A 43 -6.79 5.56 -9.04
C GLU A 43 -7.59 4.96 -10.19
N LYS A 44 -8.44 5.77 -10.85
CA LYS A 44 -9.09 5.35 -12.10
C LYS A 44 -8.04 5.31 -13.20
N ILE A 45 -7.83 4.14 -13.78
CA ILE A 45 -6.94 3.96 -14.93
C ILE A 45 -7.72 4.26 -16.22
N ASP A 46 -8.96 3.79 -16.28
CA ASP A 46 -9.94 4.08 -17.33
C ASP A 46 -11.37 3.90 -16.77
N ASP A 47 -12.38 3.97 -17.63
CA ASP A 47 -13.80 3.85 -17.25
C ASP A 47 -14.17 2.48 -16.66
N GLN A 48 -13.39 1.44 -16.93
CA GLN A 48 -13.63 0.06 -16.52
C GLN A 48 -12.64 -0.44 -15.47
N LYS A 49 -11.49 0.24 -15.31
CA LYS A 49 -10.38 -0.23 -14.50
C LYS A 49 -10.01 0.74 -13.40
N LEU A 50 -10.05 0.22 -12.18
CA LEU A 50 -9.57 0.88 -10.97
C LEU A 50 -8.27 0.22 -10.50
N ARG A 51 -7.30 1.02 -10.11
CA ARG A 51 -6.12 0.59 -9.36
C ARG A 51 -6.29 1.01 -7.91
N ILE A 52 -5.91 0.10 -7.01
CA ILE A 52 -6.05 0.26 -5.58
C ILE A 52 -4.69 0.11 -4.95
N ARG A 53 -4.28 1.13 -4.20
CA ARG A 53 -3.02 1.14 -3.45
C ARG A 53 -3.36 1.39 -1.99
N TYR A 54 -3.48 0.30 -1.25
CA TYR A 54 -3.75 0.36 0.17
C TYR A 54 -2.82 -0.60 0.91
N ARG A 55 -1.89 -0.02 1.66
CA ARG A 55 -1.02 -0.70 2.61
C ARG A 55 -1.06 0.07 3.91
N TYR A 56 -1.19 -0.65 5.02
CA TYR A 56 -1.26 -0.09 6.36
C TYR A 56 -0.11 -0.67 7.18
N ASP A 57 1.10 -0.21 6.89
CA ASP A 57 2.35 -0.61 7.54
C ASP A 57 3.27 0.60 7.74
N SER A 58 4.47 0.38 8.27
CA SER A 58 5.45 1.44 8.54
C SER A 58 5.98 2.16 7.29
N THR A 59 5.65 1.68 6.09
CA THR A 59 6.06 2.30 4.82
C THR A 59 5.06 3.32 4.31
N ALA A 60 3.86 3.40 4.89
CA ALA A 60 2.82 4.34 4.48
C ALA A 60 2.93 5.67 5.25
N PHE A 61 3.17 6.76 4.52
CA PHE A 61 2.98 8.12 5.02
C PHE A 61 1.64 8.66 4.55
N ILE A 62 0.81 9.11 5.49
CA ILE A 62 -0.52 9.67 5.20
C ILE A 62 -0.54 11.11 5.72
N PRO A 63 -0.74 12.13 4.85
CA PRO A 63 -0.80 13.51 5.30
C PRO A 63 -2.05 13.75 6.16
N GLU A 64 -1.98 14.76 7.03
CA GLU A 64 -3.03 15.08 8.00
C GLU A 64 -4.41 15.26 7.36
N TRP A 65 -4.47 15.94 6.21
CA TRP A 65 -5.73 16.19 5.49
C TRP A 65 -6.39 14.90 4.97
N ALA A 66 -5.63 13.82 4.74
CA ALA A 66 -6.14 12.54 4.26
C ALA A 66 -6.32 11.50 5.39
N ASN A 67 -5.81 11.78 6.59
CA ASN A 67 -5.69 10.80 7.67
C ASN A 67 -7.04 10.20 8.08
N ALA A 68 -8.08 11.03 8.19
CA ALA A 68 -9.42 10.58 8.56
C ALA A 68 -10.02 9.62 7.51
N ALA A 69 -9.89 9.96 6.23
CA ALA A 69 -10.38 9.12 5.14
C ALA A 69 -9.61 7.80 5.04
N PHE A 70 -8.29 7.83 5.26
CA PHE A 70 -7.46 6.63 5.26
C PHE A 70 -7.84 5.69 6.42
N LYS A 71 -7.99 6.23 7.64
CA LYS A 71 -8.46 5.48 8.82
C LYS A 71 -9.88 4.94 8.64
N TYR A 72 -10.73 5.62 7.88
CA TYR A 72 -12.08 5.13 7.60
C TYR A 72 -12.06 3.73 6.98
N ILE A 73 -11.13 3.46 6.04
CA ILE A 73 -10.97 2.14 5.43
C ILE A 73 -10.61 1.09 6.49
N GLN A 74 -9.67 1.43 7.37
CA GLN A 74 -9.25 0.55 8.44
C GLN A 74 -10.41 0.20 9.38
N THR A 75 -11.17 1.20 9.80
CA THR A 75 -12.25 1.04 10.78
C THR A 75 -13.46 0.29 10.22
N HIS A 76 -13.82 0.49 8.95
CA HIS A 76 -15.10 0.00 8.41
C HIS A 76 -14.96 -1.22 7.50
N TYR A 77 -13.80 -1.44 6.88
CA TYR A 77 -13.64 -2.48 5.86
C TYR A 77 -12.58 -3.53 6.21
N SER A 78 -11.52 -3.18 6.95
CA SER A 78 -10.36 -4.07 7.13
C SER A 78 -10.61 -5.32 7.99
N THR A 79 -11.72 -5.36 8.74
CA THR A 79 -12.16 -6.54 9.51
C THR A 79 -13.58 -6.99 9.16
N ASN A 80 -14.19 -6.39 8.13
CA ASN A 80 -15.57 -6.65 7.77
C ASN A 80 -15.66 -7.79 6.75
N GLU A 81 -16.28 -8.90 7.14
CA GLU A 81 -16.43 -10.12 6.34
C GLU A 81 -17.14 -9.90 4.99
N HIS A 82 -17.93 -8.83 4.85
CA HIS A 82 -18.57 -8.51 3.57
C HIS A 82 -17.55 -8.09 2.48
N TYR A 83 -16.40 -7.57 2.91
CA TYR A 83 -15.34 -7.03 2.05
C TYR A 83 -14.08 -7.90 2.04
N ILE A 84 -14.05 -8.92 2.90
CA ILE A 84 -12.91 -9.83 3.09
C ILE A 84 -13.31 -11.22 2.65
N THR A 85 -12.43 -11.86 1.89
CA THR A 85 -12.54 -13.28 1.57
C THR A 85 -11.39 -13.99 2.26
N PRO A 86 -11.65 -14.76 3.33
CA PRO A 86 -10.61 -15.58 3.94
C PRO A 86 -10.21 -16.69 2.96
N VAL A 87 -8.92 -16.94 2.84
CA VAL A 87 -8.36 -18.02 2.03
C VAL A 87 -7.39 -18.80 2.90
N SER A 88 -7.62 -20.11 3.03
CA SER A 88 -6.66 -21.04 3.64
C SER A 88 -5.79 -21.62 2.53
N LEU A 89 -4.48 -21.66 2.75
CA LEU A 89 -3.52 -22.24 1.81
C LEU A 89 -2.78 -23.37 2.49
N GLU A 90 -2.74 -24.52 1.84
CA GLU A 90 -1.94 -25.67 2.27
C GLU A 90 -0.59 -25.69 1.54
N PRO A 91 0.43 -26.40 2.06
CA PRO A 91 1.70 -26.56 1.36
C PRO A 91 1.52 -27.12 -0.06
N GLY A 92 1.90 -26.32 -1.06
CA GLY A 92 1.75 -26.65 -2.48
C GLY A 92 0.63 -25.89 -3.19
N ASP A 93 -0.24 -25.19 -2.47
CA ASP A 93 -1.26 -24.31 -3.06
C ASP A 93 -0.64 -23.03 -3.63
N ILE A 94 -1.22 -22.54 -4.72
CA ILE A 94 -0.84 -21.29 -5.37
C ILE A 94 -2.07 -20.38 -5.44
N LEU A 95 -1.98 -19.23 -4.77
CA LEU A 95 -2.99 -18.19 -4.85
C LEU A 95 -2.61 -17.15 -5.91
N VAL A 96 -3.43 -17.02 -6.94
CA VAL A 96 -3.29 -15.98 -7.97
C VAL A 96 -4.35 -14.92 -7.74
N MET A 97 -3.92 -13.67 -7.57
CA MET A 97 -4.81 -12.52 -7.32
C MET A 97 -4.45 -11.35 -8.21
N ASP A 98 -5.46 -10.53 -8.53
CA ASP A 98 -5.26 -9.25 -9.20
C ASP A 98 -4.71 -8.22 -8.22
N ASN A 99 -3.38 -8.00 -8.28
CA ASN A 99 -2.67 -7.08 -7.41
C ASN A 99 -3.09 -5.61 -7.55
N LEU A 100 -3.84 -5.27 -8.60
CA LEU A 100 -4.38 -3.91 -8.75
C LEU A 100 -5.70 -3.71 -8.02
N ARG A 101 -6.38 -4.79 -7.62
CA ARG A 101 -7.73 -4.76 -7.04
C ARG A 101 -7.78 -5.29 -5.62
N VAL A 102 -6.94 -6.26 -5.29
CA VAL A 102 -6.97 -6.94 -3.99
C VAL A 102 -5.89 -6.38 -3.09
N ALA A 103 -6.27 -5.90 -1.91
CA ALA A 103 -5.34 -5.61 -0.83
C ALA A 103 -5.26 -6.83 0.09
N GLN A 104 -4.05 -7.34 0.33
CA GLN A 104 -3.80 -8.49 1.19
C GLN A 104 -3.37 -8.02 2.59
N SER A 105 -3.84 -8.72 3.61
CA SER A 105 -3.35 -8.59 4.98
C SER A 105 -3.09 -10.01 5.48
N GLU A 106 -1.95 -10.22 6.12
CA GLU A 106 -1.64 -11.47 6.78
C GLU A 106 -2.20 -11.46 8.21
N THR A 107 -2.83 -12.55 8.59
CA THR A 107 -3.11 -12.90 9.99
C THR A 107 -2.32 -14.18 10.27
N ALA A 108 -1.17 -14.04 10.93
CA ALA A 108 -0.28 -15.07 11.50
C ALA A 108 0.91 -15.61 10.67
N GLU A 109 2.10 -15.45 11.27
CA GLU A 109 3.35 -16.26 11.29
C GLU A 109 3.97 -16.85 10.01
N HIS A 110 3.46 -16.56 8.82
CA HIS A 110 4.04 -17.07 7.58
C HIS A 110 4.50 -15.92 6.70
N SER A 111 5.81 -15.70 6.65
CA SER A 111 6.44 -14.75 5.74
C SER A 111 6.26 -15.22 4.29
N PHE A 112 5.39 -14.56 3.54
CA PHE A 112 5.30 -14.77 2.10
C PHE A 112 6.41 -13.98 1.38
N ILE A 113 7.02 -14.61 0.37
CA ILE A 113 7.81 -13.88 -0.63
C ILE A 113 6.79 -13.18 -1.53
N GLU A 114 6.62 -11.88 -1.32
CA GLU A 114 5.80 -11.03 -2.18
C GLU A 114 6.49 -10.96 -3.57
N TYR A 115 6.05 -11.81 -4.51
CA TYR A 115 6.39 -11.64 -5.92
C TYR A 115 5.57 -10.47 -6.48
N THR A 116 5.84 -9.26 -6.02
CA THR A 116 5.58 -8.10 -6.86
C THR A 116 6.49 -8.25 -8.07
N CYS A 117 5.95 -8.14 -9.28
CA CYS A 117 6.73 -8.14 -10.53
C CYS A 117 7.56 -6.84 -10.69
N GLY A 118 8.20 -6.38 -9.61
CA GLY A 118 9.24 -5.38 -9.58
C GLY A 118 10.57 -6.06 -9.30
N ILE A 119 11.47 -5.98 -10.27
CA ILE A 119 12.85 -6.48 -10.27
C ILE A 119 13.49 -6.41 -8.87
N HIS A 120 13.80 -7.58 -8.28
CA HIS A 120 14.69 -7.69 -7.12
C HIS A 120 16.12 -7.31 -7.53
N ALA A 121 16.71 -6.31 -6.88
CA ALA A 121 18.16 -6.20 -6.75
C ALA A 121 18.51 -6.48 -5.28
N GLN A 122 19.35 -7.50 -5.07
CA GLN A 122 19.76 -8.00 -3.77
C GLN A 122 20.54 -6.96 -2.95
N SER A 123 20.37 -7.05 -1.63
CA SER A 123 21.11 -6.31 -0.62
C SER A 123 22.56 -6.77 -0.54
N SER A 124 23.48 -5.84 -0.24
CA SER A 124 24.49 -6.04 0.81
C SER A 124 25.47 -4.86 0.86
N GLN A 125 25.29 -3.92 1.79
CA GLN A 125 26.39 -3.40 2.61
C GLN A 125 25.87 -2.52 3.74
N SER A 126 26.36 -2.84 4.94
CA SER A 126 26.06 -2.19 6.22
C SER A 126 26.11 -0.66 6.15
N LEU A 127 25.02 -0.03 6.58
CA LEU A 127 24.79 1.42 6.72
C LEU A 127 25.84 2.16 7.57
N LEU A 128 26.71 1.43 8.29
CA LEU A 128 27.72 2.06 9.15
C LEU A 128 28.84 2.75 8.36
N ASN A 129 29.08 2.35 7.10
CA ASN A 129 30.14 2.92 6.27
C ASN A 129 29.68 4.14 5.43
N ALA A 130 28.37 4.29 5.22
CA ALA A 130 27.82 5.37 4.39
C ALA A 130 27.90 6.75 5.07
N HIS A 131 27.80 6.80 6.41
CA HIS A 131 27.93 8.05 7.18
C HIS A 131 29.30 8.72 6.98
N LYS A 132 30.39 7.95 6.92
CA LYS A 132 31.75 8.50 6.75
C LYS A 132 31.99 9.12 5.37
N GLN A 133 31.27 8.68 4.36
CA GLN A 133 31.40 9.22 3.00
C GLN A 133 30.69 10.58 2.85
N PHE A 134 29.67 10.85 3.65
CA PHE A 134 28.95 12.13 3.59
C PHE A 134 29.75 13.28 4.20
N ASP A 135 30.41 13.06 5.35
CA ASP A 135 31.24 14.09 6.00
C ASP A 135 32.46 14.48 5.16
N SER A 136 33.06 13.51 4.45
CA SER A 136 34.24 13.77 3.60
C SER A 136 33.91 14.54 2.31
N ALA A 137 32.66 14.50 1.86
CA ALA A 137 32.20 15.21 0.66
C ALA A 137 31.76 16.65 0.95
N LEU A 138 31.33 16.94 2.19
CA LEU A 138 30.89 18.26 2.60
C LEU A 138 32.06 19.22 2.88
N GLU A 139 33.23 18.71 3.31
CA GLU A 139 34.44 19.53 3.50
C GLU A 139 35.20 19.83 2.20
N ALA A 140 34.75 19.30 1.05
CA ALA A 140 35.38 19.49 -0.26
C ALA A 140 34.67 20.52 -1.15
N LEU A 141 33.66 21.24 -0.62
CA LEU A 141 32.97 22.38 -1.25
C LEU A 141 33.35 23.69 -0.56
#